data_AF-V5Z7T1-F1
#
_entry.id   AF-V5Z7T1-F1
#
_cell.length_a   1.000
_cell.length_b   1.000
_cell.length_c   1.000
_cell.angle_alpha   90.00
_cell.angle_beta   90.00
_cell.angle_gamma   90.00
#
_symmetry.space_group_name_H-M   'P 1'
#
loop_
_entity.id
_entity.type
_entity.pdbx_description
1 polymer ?
#
loop_
_entity_poly.entity_id
_entity_poly.type
_entity_poly.pdbx_seq_one_letter_code
_entity_poly.pdbx_strand_id
1 'polypeptide(L)' 'MPIIAPTTRTERRLMQKTLHKTRDKNHARRLTTMLMLNLGGSVSEVARTLCCARSSVSRWINWLTPTA' A
#
# COMPACT_ATOMS: atom_id res chain seq x y z
N MET A 1 -3.25 -9.19 -13.09
CA MET A 1 -3.02 -7.80 -13.51
C MET A 1 -2.51 -7.03 -12.29
N PRO A 2 -1.24 -6.62 -12.24
CA PRO A 2 -0.75 -5.79 -11.15
C PRO A 2 -1.38 -4.40 -11.24
N ILE A 3 -2.02 -3.95 -10.15
CA ILE A 3 -2.71 -2.65 -10.08
C ILE A 3 -1.72 -1.48 -9.99
N ILE A 4 -0.50 -1.75 -9.51
CA ILE A 4 0.56 -0.75 -9.33
C ILE A 4 1.78 -1.19 -10.14
N ALA A 5 2.48 -0.24 -10.74
CA ALA A 5 3.74 -0.49 -11.42
C ALA A 5 4.73 -1.26 -10.50
N PRO A 6 5.55 -2.19 -11.04
CA PRO A 6 6.54 -2.90 -10.24
C PRO A 6 7.45 -1.90 -9.53
N THR A 7 7.47 -1.90 -8.18
CA THR A 7 8.38 -1.01 -7.45
C THR A 7 9.77 -1.63 -7.46
N THR A 8 10.78 -0.79 -7.58
CA THR A 8 12.17 -1.26 -7.50
C THR A 8 12.43 -1.84 -6.12
N ARG A 9 13.32 -2.83 -6.05
CA ARG A 9 13.68 -3.49 -4.78
C ARG A 9 14.15 -2.50 -3.70
N THR A 10 14.78 -1.39 -4.12
CA THR A 10 15.25 -0.31 -3.27
C THR A 10 14.11 0.46 -2.63
N GLU A 11 13.09 0.84 -3.40
CA GLU A 11 11.89 1.52 -2.90
C GLU A 11 11.15 0.65 -1.89
N ARG A 12 11.01 -0.66 -2.18
CA ARG A 12 10.40 -1.62 -1.26
C ARG A 12 11.13 -1.69 0.07
N ARG A 13 12.47 -1.71 0.05
CA ARG A 13 13.31 -1.69 1.26
C ARG A 13 13.13 -0.40 2.05
N LEU A 14 13.06 0.74 1.36
CA LEU A 14 12.83 2.03 1.99
C LEU A 14 11.47 2.06 2.68
N MET A 15 10.40 1.60 2.01
CA MET A 15 9.06 1.52 2.58
C MET A 15 9.01 0.63 3.83
N GLN A 16 9.65 -0.53 3.81
CA GLN A 16 9.75 -1.42 4.99
C GLN A 16 10.50 -0.76 6.15
N LYS A 17 11.62 -0.08 5.86
CA LYS A 17 12.39 0.65 6.87
C LYS A 17 11.57 1.80 7.48
N THR A 18 10.82 2.53 6.65
CA THR A 18 9.92 3.60 7.10
C THR A 18 8.76 3.03 7.92
N LEU A 19 8.19 1.88 7.53
CA LEU A 19 7.14 1.19 8.27
C LEU A 19 7.59 0.89 9.72
N HIS A 20 8.79 0.34 9.89
CA HIS A 20 9.32 0.01 11.22
C HIS A 20 9.70 1.24 12.07
N LYS A 21 9.98 2.37 11.43
CA LYS A 21 10.32 3.63 12.12
C LYS A 21 9.10 4.48 12.44
N THR A 22 8.01 4.34 11.68
CA THR A 22 6.86 5.25 11.78
C THR A 22 6.03 4.93 13.02
N ARG A 23 5.68 5.98 13.78
CA ARG A 23 4.72 5.89 14.89
C ARG A 23 3.28 6.16 14.44
N ASP A 24 3.11 6.72 13.24
CA ASP A 24 1.79 7.01 12.68
C ASP A 24 1.13 5.74 12.12
N LYS A 25 0.05 5.31 12.78
CA LYS A 25 -0.68 4.08 12.42
C LYS A 25 -1.31 4.15 11.03
N ASN A 26 -1.73 5.34 10.56
CA ASN A 26 -2.34 5.49 9.26
C ASN A 26 -1.30 5.47 8.14
N HIS A 27 -0.14 6.07 8.36
CA HIS A 27 1.01 6.02 7.47
C HIS A 27 1.53 4.59 7.33
N ALA A 28 1.60 3.84 8.44
CA ALA A 28 1.97 2.43 8.41
C ALA A 28 0.99 1.60 7.55
N ARG A 29 -0.33 1.78 7.73
CA ARG A 29 -1.35 1.09 6.93
C ARG A 29 -1.26 1.41 5.43
N ARG A 30 -0.97 2.67 5.07
CA ARG A 30 -0.78 3.09 3.68
C ARG A 30 0.45 2.42 3.07
N LEU A 31 1.57 2.37 3.78
CA LEU A 31 2.78 1.68 3.33
C LEU A 31 2.55 0.17 3.16
N THR A 32 1.87 -0.48 4.11
CA THR A 32 1.52 -1.91 3.99
C THR A 32 0.60 -2.16 2.80
N THR A 33 -0.37 -1.26 2.54
CA THR A 33 -1.23 -1.32 1.36
C THR A 33 -0.41 -1.30 0.07
N MET A 34 0.52 -0.33 -0.06
CA MET A 34 1.40 -0.23 -1.24
C MET A 34 2.23 -1.49 -1.43
N LEU A 35 2.81 -2.02 -0.34
CA LEU A 35 3.62 -3.24 -0.39
C LEU A 35 2.82 -4.45 -0.86
N MET A 36 1.63 -4.67 -0.31
CA MET A 36 0.79 -5.81 -0.67
C MET A 36 0.28 -5.71 -2.12
N LEU A 37 -0.15 -4.52 -2.55
CA LEU A 37 -0.59 -4.29 -3.92
C LEU A 37 0.55 -4.46 -4.93
N ASN A 38 1.78 -4.05 -4.56
CA ASN A 38 2.96 -4.24 -5.41
C ASN A 38 3.35 -5.71 -5.56
N LEU A 39 3.11 -6.52 -4.53
CA LEU A 39 3.32 -7.96 -4.56
C LEU A 39 2.23 -8.71 -5.36
N GLY A 40 1.24 -8.00 -5.92
CA GLY A 40 0.14 -8.58 -6.69
C GLY A 40 -1.12 -8.88 -5.87
N GLY A 41 -1.19 -8.45 -4.61
CA GLY A 41 -2.36 -8.59 -3.77
C GLY A 41 -3.56 -7.80 -4.31
N SER A 42 -4.77 -8.30 -4.04
CA SER A 42 -6.00 -7.62 -4.45
C SER A 42 -6.45 -6.57 -3.41
N VAL A 43 -7.22 -5.56 -3.84
CA VAL A 43 -7.82 -4.56 -2.92
C VAL A 43 -8.61 -5.23 -1.78
N SER A 44 -9.35 -6.30 -2.10
CA SER A 44 -10.14 -7.07 -1.15
C SER A 44 -9.27 -7.79 -0.11
N GLU A 45 -8.14 -8.34 -0.54
CA GLU A 45 -7.19 -9.02 0.34
C GLU A 45 -6.50 -8.03 1.27
N VAL A 46 -6.04 -6.90 0.75
CA VAL A 46 -5.44 -5.82 1.55
C VAL A 46 -6.42 -5.28 2.59
N ALA A 47 -7.68 -5.06 2.20
CA ALA A 47 -8.74 -4.63 3.11
C ALA A 47 -8.95 -5.62 4.26
N ARG A 48 -8.91 -6.93 3.95
CA ARG A 48 -9.03 -8.00 4.94
C ARG A 48 -7.84 -8.04 5.90
N THR A 49 -6.61 -7.94 5.38
CA THR A 49 -5.38 -7.97 6.19
C THR A 49 -5.25 -6.75 7.10
N LEU A 50 -5.68 -5.57 6.64
CA LEU A 50 -5.63 -4.33 7.41
C LEU A 50 -6.88 -4.07 8.26
N CYS A 51 -7.88 -4.97 8.22
CA CYS A 51 -9.19 -4.80 8.85
C CYS A 51 -9.80 -3.41 8.56
N CYS A 52 -9.81 -3.03 7.28
CA CYS A 52 -10.27 -1.73 6.81
C CYS A 52 -11.34 -1.90 5.71
N ALA A 53 -12.19 -0.90 5.53
CA ALA A 53 -13.14 -0.89 4.41
C ALA A 53 -12.42 -0.83 3.05
N ARG A 54 -12.95 -1.51 2.04
CA ARG A 54 -12.42 -1.46 0.66
C ARG A 54 -12.34 -0.03 0.12
N SER A 55 -13.31 0.82 0.47
CA SER A 55 -13.33 2.25 0.09
C SER A 55 -12.13 3.03 0.64
N SER A 56 -11.61 2.69 1.82
CA SER A 56 -10.41 3.30 2.38
C SER A 56 -9.18 2.96 1.53
N VAL A 57 -9.05 1.70 1.12
CA VAL A 57 -7.95 1.23 0.27
C VAL A 57 -8.03 1.90 -1.10
N SER A 58 -9.21 1.95 -1.72
CA SER A 58 -9.42 2.66 -2.99
C SER A 58 -9.05 4.14 -2.90
N ARG A 59 -9.38 4.83 -1.79
CA ARG A 59 -8.98 6.23 -1.57
C ARG A 59 -7.47 6.38 -1.50
N TRP A 60 -6.77 5.45 -0.85
CA TRP A 60 -5.30 5.48 -0.79
C TRP A 60 -4.67 5.22 -2.16
N ILE A 61 -5.22 4.29 -2.94
CA ILE A 61 -4.78 4.03 -4.32
C ILE A 61 -4.95 5.29 -5.16
N ASN A 62 -6.14 5.91 -5.15
CA ASN A 62 -6.41 7.14 -5.90
C ASN A 62 -5.48 8.29 -5.51
N TRP A 63 -5.01 8.35 -4.26
CA TRP A 63 -4.03 9.35 -3.84
C TRP A 63 -2.63 9.06 -4.38
N LEU A 64 -2.29 7.79 -4.61
CA LEU A 64 -0.99 7.33 -5.09
C LEU A 64 -0.89 7.31 -6.62
N THR A 65 -2.01 7.09 -7.31
CA THR A 65 -2.13 7.23 -8.75
C THR A 65 -2.77 8.58 -9.04
N PRO A 66 -2.00 9.68 -9.14
CA PRO A 66 -2.52 10.87 -9.79
C PRO A 66 -2.93 10.43 -11.20
N THR A 67 -4.22 10.56 -11.51
CA THR A 67 -4.71 10.46 -12.88
C THR A 67 -3.85 11.39 -13.73
N ALA A 68 -3.02 10.81 -14.59
CA ALA A 68 -2.34 11.52 -15.66
C ALA A 68 -3.39 12.10 -16.62
#